data_AF-A0A1G8DRM1-F1
#
_entry.id   AF-A0A1G8DRM1-F1
#
_cell.length_a   1.000
_cell.length_b   1.000
_cell.length_c   1.000
_cell.angle_alpha   90.00
_cell.angle_beta   90.00
_cell.angle_gamma   90.00
#
_symmetry.space_group_name_H-M   'P 1'
#
loop_
_entity.id
_entity.type
_entity.pdbx_description
1 polymer ?
#
loop_
_entity_poly.entity_id
_entity_poly.type
_entity_poly.pdbx_seq_one_letter_code
_entity_poly.pdbx_strand_id
1 'polypeptide(L)' 'MHFHAAGIDIGARKVFVGLEGQPVRSFETFTS' A
#
# COMPACT_ATOMS: atom_id res chain seq x y z
N MET A 1 -21.69 6.30 -1.97
CA MET A 1 -21.39 5.03 -1.27
C MET A 1 -20.30 4.32 -2.07
N HIS A 2 -19.10 4.13 -1.51
CA HIS A 2 -17.97 3.50 -2.20
C HIS A 2 -18.10 1.97 -2.07
N PHE A 3 -18.46 1.27 -3.15
CA PHE A 3 -18.66 -0.19 -3.17
C PHE A 3 -17.35 -1.01 -3.23
N HIS A 4 -16.18 -0.35 -3.21
CA HIS A 4 -14.86 -0.98 -3.37
C HIS A 4 -13.82 -0.46 -2.35
N ALA A 5 -14.28 -0.03 -1.16
CA ALA A 5 -13.36 0.38 -0.10
C ALA A 5 -12.78 -0.88 0.58
N ALA A 6 -11.60 -1.32 0.14
CA ALA A 6 -10.75 -2.24 0.89
C ALA A 6 -9.77 -1.39 1.71
N GLY A 7 -10.24 -0.88 2.85
CA GLY A 7 -9.37 -0.15 3.79
C GLY A 7 -8.43 -1.13 4.47
N ILE A 8 -7.13 -0.82 4.49
CA ILE A 8 -6.13 -1.58 5.24
C ILE A 8 -5.52 -0.61 6.25
N ASP A 9 -5.59 -0.96 7.54
CA ASP A 9 -4.91 -0.25 8.60
C ASP A 9 -3.49 -0.82 8.74
N ILE A 10 -2.48 0.00 8.44
CA ILE A 10 -1.07 -0.40 8.47
C ILE A 10 -0.28 0.63 9.27
N GLY A 11 0.15 0.23 10.47
CA GLY A 11 1.04 1.01 11.34
C GLY A 11 2.52 0.95 10.96
N ALA A 12 2.85 1.04 9.66
CA ALA A 12 4.23 1.00 9.17
C ALA A 12 4.54 2.23 8.33
N ARG A 13 5.77 2.74 8.40
CA ARG A 13 6.21 3.96 7.66
C ARG A 13 6.24 3.80 6.15
N LYS A 14 6.42 2.57 5.67
CA LYS A 14 6.61 2.26 4.26
C LYS A 14 6.01 0.91 3.93
N VAL A 15 5.31 0.84 2.80
CA VAL A 15 4.73 -0.39 2.27
C VAL A 15 5.51 -0.79 1.01
N PHE A 16 5.83 -2.07 0.92
CA PHE A 16 6.47 -2.66 -0.26
C PHE A 16 5.50 -3.64 -0.91
N VAL A 17 5.26 -3.50 -2.21
CA VAL A 17 4.37 -4.36 -2.99
C VAL A 17 5.18 -5.01 -4.10
N GLY A 18 5.18 -6.34 -4.10
CA GLY A 18 5.76 -7.16 -5.17
C GLY A 18 4.67 -7.91 -5.91
N LEU A 19 4.77 -7.95 -7.23
CA LEU A 19 4.02 -8.87 -8.09
C LEU A 19 5.03 -9.79 -8.78
N GLU A 20 4.65 -11.04 -9.02
CA GLU A 20 5.55 -12.01 -9.65
C GLU A 20 6.07 -11.49 -11.00
N GLY A 21 7.38 -11.63 -11.22
CA GLY A 21 8.04 -11.17 -12.44
C GLY A 21 8.16 -9.64 -12.59
N GLN A 22 7.70 -8.85 -11.62
CA GLN A 22 7.83 -7.39 -11.65
C GLN A 22 8.76 -6.85 -10.55
N PRO A 23 9.42 -5.72 -10.80
CA PRO A 23 10.17 -5.01 -9.76
C PRO A 23 9.27 -4.60 -8.60
N VAL A 24 9.79 -4.77 -7.38
CA VAL A 24 9.12 -4.32 -6.15
C VAL A 24 8.94 -2.80 -6.16
N ARG A 25 7.76 -2.35 -5.79
CA ARG A 25 7.43 -0.92 -5.62
C ARG A 25 7.27 -0.59 -4.15
N SER A 26 7.59 0.64 -3.78
CA SER A 26 7.47 1.10 -2.39
C SER A 26 6.70 2.42 -2.29
N PHE A 27 5.88 2.54 -1.25
CA PHE A 27 5.02 3.69 -0.99
C PHE A 27 5.23 4.18 0.45
N GLU A 28 5.37 5.49 0.63
CA GLU A 28 5.33 6.10 1.97
C GLU A 28 3.87 6.18 2.44
N THR A 29 3.62 5.90 3.71
CA THR A 29 2.25 5.77 4.27
C THR A 29 1.81 6.96 5.09
N PHE A 30 2.74 7.76 5.61
CA PHE A 30 2.41 8.97 6.36
C PHE A 30 2.32 10.16 5.39
N THR A 31 1.19 10.86 5.45
CA THR A 31 1.09 12.21 4.88
C THR A 31 1.73 13.18 5.86
N SER A 32 2.78 13.88 5.41
CA SER A 32 3.33 15.06 6.10
C SER A 32 2.34 16.21 6.10
#